data_AF-A0A925ZS92-F1
#
_entry.id   AF-A0A925ZS92-F1
#
_cell.length_a   1.000
_cell.length_b   1.000
_cell.length_c   1.000
_cell.angle_alpha   90.00
_cell.angle_beta   90.00
_cell.angle_gamma   90.00
#
_symmetry.space_group_name_H-M   'P 1'
#
loop_
_entity.id
_entity.type
_entity.pdbx_description
1 polymer ?
#
loop_
_entity_poly.entity_id
_entity_poly.type
_entity_poly.pdbx_seq_one_letter_code
_entity_poly.pdbx_strand_id
1 'polypeptide(L)'
;MHTQAVVFEAPNQIALRDVELIPPGPADVVVRTRYTSISAGTERMLLAGRLPHPALQFPIVPGYETVGQVVWVGHEAPPTLEGQLVYVGGARCFVGASPAWG
;
A
#
# COMPACT_ATOMS: atom_id res chain seq x y z
N MET A 1 13.82 -1.99 0.26
CA MET A 1 13.25 -3.26 -0.25
C MET A 1 12.40 -2.92 -1.48
N HIS A 2 12.09 -3.87 -2.36
CA HIS A 2 11.27 -3.62 -3.55
C HIS A 2 10.06 -4.56 -3.59
N THR A 3 8.96 -4.08 -4.16
CA THR A 3 7.75 -4.88 -4.39
C THR A 3 7.12 -4.51 -5.73
N GLN A 4 6.44 -5.48 -6.35
CA GLN A 4 5.52 -5.18 -7.43
C GLN A 4 4.24 -4.56 -6.87
N ALA A 5 3.78 -3.47 -7.49
CA ALA A 5 2.53 -2.80 -7.13
C ALA A 5 1.79 -2.32 -8.38
N VAL A 6 0.46 -2.36 -8.32
CA VAL A 6 -0.38 -1.62 -9.25
C VAL A 6 -0.23 -0.14 -8.92
N VAL A 7 0.00 0.69 -9.94
CA VAL A 7 0.19 2.12 -9.78
C VAL A 7 -0.68 2.85 -10.79
N PHE A 8 -1.48 3.80 -10.30
CA PHE A 8 -2.11 4.79 -11.14
C PHE A 8 -1.07 5.88 -11.42
N GLU A 9 -0.61 6.00 -12.66
CA GLU A 9 0.47 6.93 -13.05
C GLU A 9 -0.06 8.33 -13.35
N ALA A 10 -1.29 8.38 -13.87
CA ALA A 10 -2.01 9.58 -14.26
C ALA A 10 -3.49 9.20 -14.42
N PRO A 11 -4.39 10.16 -14.70
CA PRO A 11 -5.78 9.85 -14.98
C PRO A 11 -5.94 8.78 -16.08
N ASN A 12 -6.60 7.67 -15.74
CA ASN A 12 -6.86 6.49 -16.57
C ASN A 12 -5.60 5.76 -17.06
N GLN A 13 -4.45 5.93 -16.39
CA GLN A 13 -3.22 5.22 -16.71
C GLN A 13 -2.83 4.31 -15.55
N ILE A 14 -2.75 3.00 -15.83
CA ILE A 14 -2.40 1.97 -14.85
C ILE A 14 -1.13 1.27 -15.32
N ALA A 15 -0.18 1.08 -14.41
CA ALA A 15 1.02 0.30 -14.63
C ALA A 15 1.23 -0.70 -13.50
N LEU A 16 1.88 -1.83 -13.81
CA LEU A 16 2.53 -2.65 -12.79
C LEU A 16 3.98 -2.17 -12.69
N ARG A 17 4.41 -1.73 -11.50
CA ARG A 17 5.74 -1.18 -11.28
C ARG A 17 6.48 -1.94 -10.20
N ASP A 18 7.79 -1.94 -10.31
CA ASP A 18 8.66 -2.16 -9.16
C ASP A 18 8.73 -0.87 -8.34
N VAL A 19 8.29 -0.94 -7.09
CA VAL A 19 8.19 0.20 -6.17
C VAL A 19 9.11 -0.02 -4.98
N GLU A 20 9.94 0.97 -4.69
CA GLU A 20 10.79 0.96 -3.51
C GLU A 20 9.95 1.18 -2.25
N LEU A 21 10.26 0.42 -1.22
CA LEU A 21 9.67 0.55 0.11
C LEU A 21 10.62 1.25 1.07
N ILE A 22 10.06 2.17 1.87
CA ILE A 22 10.72 2.74 3.05
C ILE A 22 11.22 1.56 3.91
N PRO A 23 12.51 1.55 4.31
CA PRO A 23 13.03 0.51 5.19
C PRO A 23 12.20 0.45 6.49
N PRO A 24 11.73 -0.73 6.91
CA PRO A 24 10.94 -0.86 8.12
C PRO A 24 11.80 -0.56 9.36
N GLY A 25 11.23 0.20 10.28
CA GLY A 25 11.84 0.57 11.54
C GLY A 25 11.70 -0.50 12.63
N PRO A 26 12.28 -0.25 13.82
CA PRO A 26 12.24 -1.16 14.96
C PRO A 26 10.83 -1.58 15.44
N ALA A 27 9.83 -0.72 15.27
CA ALA A 27 8.46 -0.97 15.71
C ALA A 27 7.52 -1.43 14.58
N ASP A 28 8.04 -1.57 13.36
CA ASP A 28 7.24 -1.93 12.20
C ASP A 28 7.11 -3.46 12.03
N VAL A 29 6.13 -3.86 11.22
CA VAL A 29 6.01 -5.22 10.69
C VAL A 29 5.97 -5.16 9.16
N VAL A 30 6.58 -6.15 8.50
CA VAL A 30 6.46 -6.32 7.06
C VAL A 30 5.39 -7.37 6.79
N VAL A 31 4.40 -6.98 6.00
CA VAL A 31 3.29 -7.86 5.62
C VAL A 31 3.43 -8.24 4.15
N ARG A 32 3.48 -9.54 3.87
CA ARG A 32 3.30 -10.07 2.51
C ARG A 32 1.81 -10.09 2.21
N THR A 33 1.38 -9.14 1.37
CA THR A 33 0.02 -9.05 0.85
C THR A 33 -0.39 -10.34 0.16
N ARG A 34 -1.58 -10.87 0.49
CA ARG A 34 -2.23 -11.96 -0.23
C ARG A 34 -3.38 -11.45 -1.08
N TYR A 35 -4.20 -10.59 -0.48
CA TYR A 35 -5.33 -9.95 -1.14
C TYR A 35 -5.41 -8.50 -0.71
N THR A 36 -5.85 -7.66 -1.63
CA THR A 36 -6.29 -6.30 -1.36
C THR A 36 -7.47 -6.00 -2.27
N SER A 37 -8.31 -5.05 -1.89
CA SER A 37 -9.41 -4.57 -2.72
C SER A 37 -9.03 -3.24 -3.36
N ILE A 38 -9.60 -2.95 -4.54
CA ILE A 38 -9.64 -1.60 -5.09
C ILE A 38 -11.11 -1.20 -5.17
N SER A 39 -11.47 -0.12 -4.50
CA SER A 39 -12.84 0.40 -4.44
C SER A 39 -13.36 0.77 -5.82
N ALA A 40 -14.44 0.12 -6.23
CA ALA A 40 -15.17 0.45 -7.45
C ALA A 40 -15.80 1.85 -7.43
N GLY A 41 -15.90 2.49 -6.25
CA GLY A 41 -16.38 3.85 -6.09
C GLY A 41 -15.22 4.85 -6.06
N THR A 42 -14.66 5.03 -4.86
CA THR A 42 -13.72 6.11 -4.56
C THR A 42 -12.42 5.99 -5.37
N GLU A 43 -11.84 4.78 -5.46
CA GLU A 43 -10.59 4.59 -6.19
C GLU A 43 -10.79 4.57 -7.71
N ARG A 44 -11.99 4.25 -8.20
CA ARG A 44 -12.35 4.50 -9.60
C ARG A 44 -12.40 5.99 -9.93
N MET A 45 -12.93 6.83 -9.02
CA MET A 45 -12.87 8.29 -9.17
C MET A 45 -11.44 8.81 -9.13
N LEU A 46 -10.60 8.22 -8.26
CA LEU A 46 -9.18 8.53 -8.15
C LEU A 46 -8.43 8.18 -9.44
N LEU A 47 -8.62 6.97 -9.97
CA LEU A 47 -8.10 6.55 -11.27
C LEU A 47 -8.52 7.52 -12.37
N ALA A 48 -9.76 7.99 -12.37
CA ALA A 48 -10.24 8.94 -13.38
C ALA A 48 -9.70 10.37 -13.20
N GLY A 49 -8.94 10.67 -12.14
CA GLY A 49 -8.48 12.02 -11.79
C GLY A 49 -9.62 12.95 -11.36
N ARG A 50 -10.73 12.40 -10.88
CA ARG A 50 -11.98 13.14 -10.56
C ARG A 50 -12.25 13.25 -9.06
N LEU A 51 -11.38 12.69 -8.22
CA LEU A 51 -11.49 12.81 -6.78
C LEU A 51 -10.67 14.03 -6.32
N PRO A 52 -11.31 15.13 -5.88
CA PRO A 52 -10.58 16.30 -5.41
C PRO A 52 -10.03 16.01 -4.01
N HIS A 53 -8.78 15.52 -3.93
CA HIS A 53 -8.10 15.28 -2.66
C HIS A 53 -6.70 15.89 -2.67
N PRO A 54 -6.43 16.95 -1.90
CA PRO A 54 -5.19 17.73 -2.02
C PRO A 54 -3.93 16.94 -1.67
N ALA A 55 -4.05 15.89 -0.85
CA ALA A 55 -2.92 15.04 -0.46
C ALA A 55 -2.68 13.84 -1.39
N LEU A 56 -3.57 13.57 -2.36
CA LEU A 56 -3.40 12.44 -3.29
C LEU A 56 -2.92 12.98 -4.64
N GLN A 57 -1.64 12.78 -4.91
CA GLN A 57 -1.01 13.15 -6.16
C GLN A 57 -0.54 11.90 -6.88
N PHE A 58 -0.73 11.85 -8.20
CA PHE A 58 -0.12 10.80 -9.01
C PHE A 58 1.42 10.88 -8.90
N PRO A 59 2.12 9.74 -8.87
CA PRO A 59 1.58 8.38 -8.99
C PRO A 59 1.00 7.83 -7.67
N ILE A 60 -0.03 6.99 -7.77
CA ILE A 60 -0.79 6.48 -6.61
C ILE A 60 -0.78 4.95 -6.58
N VAL A 61 -0.51 4.35 -5.42
CA VAL A 61 -0.78 2.94 -5.16
C VAL A 61 -2.19 2.79 -4.58
N PRO A 62 -3.14 2.14 -5.29
CA PRO A 62 -4.46 1.88 -4.77
C PRO A 62 -4.48 0.67 -3.83
N GLY A 63 -5.57 0.55 -3.09
CA GLY A 63 -5.86 -0.52 -2.17
C GLY A 63 -5.58 -0.15 -0.73
N TYR A 64 -6.57 -0.38 0.12
CA TYR A 64 -6.54 -0.01 1.53
C TYR A 64 -7.12 -1.07 2.46
N GLU A 65 -7.65 -2.16 1.92
CA GLU A 65 -8.22 -3.28 2.66
C GLU A 65 -7.35 -4.51 2.39
N THR A 66 -6.17 -4.56 3.01
CA THR A 66 -5.18 -5.61 2.74
C THR A 66 -5.27 -6.73 3.74
N VAL A 67 -5.33 -7.98 3.27
CA VAL A 67 -5.12 -9.17 4.07
C VAL A 67 -3.80 -9.81 3.65
N GLY A 68 -2.94 -10.09 4.63
CA GLY A 68 -1.62 -10.62 4.37
C GLY A 68 -1.04 -11.39 5.54
N GLN A 69 0.17 -11.91 5.36
CA GLN A 69 0.92 -12.60 6.39
C GLN A 69 2.09 -11.74 6.85
N VAL A 70 2.29 -11.62 8.16
CA VAL A 70 3.49 -10.97 8.70
C VAL A 70 4.70 -11.84 8.40
N VAL A 71 5.70 -11.30 7.69
CA VAL A 71 6.92 -12.01 7.27
C VAL A 71 8.20 -11.46 7.91
N TRP A 72 8.09 -10.36 8.64
CA TRP A 72 9.16 -9.80 9.45
C TRP A 72 8.56 -8.90 10.52
N VAL A 73 9.20 -8.87 11.69
CA VAL A 73 8.79 -8.08 12.85
C VAL A 73 10.02 -7.34 13.37
N GLY A 74 9.91 -6.03 13.57
CA GLY A 74 10.95 -5.24 14.21
C GLY A 74 11.08 -5.58 15.70
N HIS A 75 12.25 -5.34 16.28
CA HIS A 75 12.55 -5.78 17.65
C HIS A 75 11.76 -5.05 18.76
N GLU A 76 11.11 -3.92 18.44
CA GLU A 76 10.20 -3.21 19.34
C GLU A 76 8.72 -3.58 19.09
N ALA A 77 8.42 -4.34 18.03
CA ALA A 77 7.09 -4.86 17.75
C ALA A 77 6.87 -6.23 18.44
N PRO A 78 5.61 -6.63 18.71
CA PRO A 78 5.34 -7.91 19.37
C PRO A 78 5.83 -9.10 18.52
N PRO A 79 6.80 -9.90 19.00
CA PRO A 79 7.37 -11.01 18.21
C PRO A 79 6.33 -12.09 17.89
N THR A 80 5.26 -12.17 18.67
CA THR A 80 4.13 -13.08 18.43
C THR A 80 3.41 -12.83 17.12
N LEU A 81 3.56 -11.65 16.50
CA LEU A 81 2.93 -11.32 15.22
C LEU A 81 3.55 -12.07 14.04
N GLU A 82 4.79 -12.54 14.15
CA GLU A 82 5.48 -13.20 13.05
C GLU A 82 4.71 -14.44 12.58
N GLY A 83 4.46 -14.53 11.26
CA GLY A 83 3.69 -15.60 10.66
C GLY A 83 2.16 -15.47 10.76
N GLN A 84 1.61 -14.53 11.54
CA GLN A 84 0.16 -14.33 11.66
C GLN A 84 -0.46 -13.78 10.38
N LEU A 85 -1.73 -14.12 10.17
CA LEU A 85 -2.59 -13.46 9.18
C LEU A 85 -3.18 -12.20 9.79
N VAL A 86 -3.03 -11.08 9.10
CA VAL A 86 -3.44 -9.76 9.57
C VAL A 86 -4.26 -9.03 8.52
N TYR A 87 -5.15 -8.15 9.00
CA TYR A 87 -5.78 -7.12 8.20
C TYR A 87 -5.02 -5.80 8.39
N VAL A 88 -4.76 -5.09 7.31
CA VAL A 88 -4.04 -3.81 7.28
C VAL A 88 -4.88 -2.77 6.56
N GLY A 89 -5.23 -1.70 7.28
CA GLY A 89 -5.93 -0.52 6.75
C GLY A 89 -4.95 0.51 6.18
N GLY A 90 -4.50 0.31 4.94
CA GLY A 90 -3.51 1.16 4.26
C GLY A 90 -2.04 0.87 4.59
N ALA A 91 -1.12 1.22 3.70
CA ALA A 91 0.33 1.09 3.82
C ALA A 91 1.10 2.39 3.45
N ARG A 92 1.79 2.96 4.45
CA ARG A 92 2.56 4.23 4.33
C ARG A 92 4.03 4.01 3.95
N CYS A 93 4.31 3.03 3.10
CA CYS A 93 5.68 2.56 2.88
C CYS A 93 6.22 2.78 1.47
N PHE A 94 5.46 3.35 0.53
CA PHE A 94 5.91 3.52 -0.85
C PHE A 94 6.75 4.77 -1.04
N VAL A 95 7.92 4.62 -1.65
CA VAL A 95 8.78 5.75 -2.04
C VAL A 95 8.36 6.24 -3.42
N GLY A 96 8.13 7.55 -3.55
CA GLY A 96 7.80 8.19 -4.83
C GLY A 96 6.40 7.90 -5.38
N ALA A 97 5.50 7.33 -4.57
CA ALA A 97 4.08 7.17 -4.87
C ALA A 97 3.22 7.44 -3.64
N SER A 98 2.08 8.12 -3.83
CA SER A 98 1.11 8.34 -2.77
C SER A 98 0.31 7.06 -2.51
N PRO A 99 0.15 6.63 -1.25
CA PRO A 99 -0.81 5.59 -0.93
C PRO A 99 -2.23 6.17 -0.91
N ALA A 100 -3.20 5.48 -1.52
CA ALA A 100 -4.55 6.02 -1.69
C ALA A 100 -5.26 6.37 -0.37
N TRP A 101 -5.09 5.57 0.70
CA TRP A 101 -5.82 5.78 1.97
C TRP A 101 -4.99 5.49 3.22
N GLY A 102 -3.68 5.66 3.11
CA GLY A 102 -2.72 5.25 4.13
C GLY A 102 -1.70 4.39 3.46
#